data_AF-S7WFU8-F1
#
_entry.id   AF-S7WFU8-F1
#
_cell.length_a   1.000
_cell.length_b   1.000
_cell.length_c   1.000
_cell.angle_alpha   90.00
_cell.angle_beta   90.00
_cell.angle_gamma   90.00
#
_symmetry.space_group_name_H-M   'P 1'
#
loop_
_entity.id
_entity.type
_entity.pdbx_description
1 polymer ?
#
loop_
_entity_poly.entity_id
_entity_poly.type
_entity_poly.pdbx_seq_one_letter_code
_entity_poly.pdbx_strand_id
1 'polypeptide(L)'
;MNFGGVEQRLKLTSSFFIDNTDHELIILVLGNGGKVCREIEFMGIYVKVLNEKVKIPNVKLISKICKFLRFHNPDVIHTSGAEANFHGLFAGFLVQIPVRIGEEIGFPNHGFIFRKIFKFTYISSHQVIAISKAVAKRLIELKEVNNKKLRLFIILFLFLIMTRI
;
A
#
# COMPACT_ATOMS: atom_id res chain seq x y z
N MET A 1 1.84 20.11 -1.37
CA MET A 1 1.31 19.00 -0.55
C MET A 1 1.65 19.33 0.88
N ASN A 2 0.64 19.62 1.71
CA ASN A 2 0.86 20.05 3.09
C ASN A 2 1.10 18.83 3.99
N PHE A 3 2.15 18.94 4.79
CA PHE A 3 2.65 18.01 5.79
C PHE A 3 1.55 17.51 6.75
N GLY A 4 1.27 16.20 6.81
CA GLY A 4 0.21 15.65 7.66
C GLY A 4 0.20 14.12 7.74
N GLY A 5 0.80 13.55 8.78
CA GLY A 5 0.63 12.13 9.16
C GLY A 5 1.35 11.09 8.29
N VAL A 6 0.96 10.93 7.01
CA VAL A 6 1.48 9.85 6.13
C VAL A 6 2.98 9.97 5.91
N GLU A 7 3.46 11.20 5.69
CA GLU A 7 4.87 11.53 5.50
C GLU A 7 5.74 11.23 6.72
N GLN A 8 5.29 11.60 7.92
CA GLN A 8 5.99 11.28 9.17
C GLN A 8 6.04 9.77 9.40
N ARG A 9 4.93 9.06 9.12
CA ARG A 9 4.88 7.60 9.21
C ARG A 9 5.87 6.93 8.27
N LEU A 10 5.97 7.43 7.03
CA LEU A 10 6.92 6.89 6.06
C LEU A 10 8.37 7.08 6.52
N LYS A 11 8.71 8.24 7.11
CA LYS A 11 10.03 8.50 7.70
C LYS A 11 10.35 7.60 8.88
N LEU A 12 9.47 7.56 9.89
CA LEU A 12 9.66 6.69 11.06
C LEU A 12 9.86 5.24 10.64
N THR A 13 9.18 4.85 9.58
CA THR A 13 9.35 3.51 9.08
C THR A 13 10.64 3.26 8.35
N SER A 14 11.01 4.19 7.49
CA SER A 14 12.30 4.17 6.81
C SER A 14 13.43 4.02 7.83
N SER A 15 13.39 4.76 8.95
CA SER A 15 14.35 4.62 10.05
C SER A 15 14.38 3.21 10.65
N PHE A 16 13.22 2.63 10.97
CA PHE A 16 13.17 1.28 11.54
C PHE A 16 13.84 0.23 10.64
N PHE A 17 13.60 0.26 9.32
CA PHE A 17 14.18 -0.71 8.39
C PHE A 17 15.68 -0.52 8.18
N ILE A 18 16.19 0.70 8.35
CA ILE A 18 17.64 0.94 8.34
C ILE A 18 18.29 0.27 9.55
N ASP A 19 17.64 0.34 10.71
CA ASP A 19 18.14 -0.28 11.94
C ASP A 19 17.95 -1.82 11.98
N ASN A 20 17.12 -2.38 11.08
CA ASN A 20 16.76 -3.80 11.04
C ASN A 20 17.09 -4.40 9.66
N THR A 21 18.35 -4.78 9.46
CA THR A 21 18.91 -5.21 8.16
C THR A 21 18.47 -6.59 7.68
N ASP A 22 17.69 -7.33 8.46
CA ASP A 22 17.12 -8.62 8.04
C ASP A 22 16.08 -8.46 6.92
N HIS A 23 15.68 -7.21 6.63
CA HIS A 23 14.65 -6.88 5.68
C HIS A 23 15.07 -5.71 4.79
N GLU A 24 14.96 -5.90 3.48
CA GLU A 24 15.09 -4.80 2.53
C GLU A 24 13.77 -4.01 2.45
N LEU A 25 13.88 -2.69 2.29
CA LEU A 25 12.73 -1.82 2.06
C LEU A 25 12.87 -1.11 0.70
N ILE A 26 11.88 -1.31 -0.16
CA ILE A 26 11.74 -0.63 -1.45
C ILE A 26 10.42 0.13 -1.45
N ILE A 27 10.46 1.43 -1.73
CA ILE A 27 9.27 2.29 -1.76
C ILE A 27 8.88 2.61 -3.20
N LEU A 28 7.63 2.32 -3.57
CA LEU A 28 7.06 2.68 -4.87
C LEU A 28 6.00 3.77 -4.70
N VAL A 29 6.26 4.94 -5.27
CA VAL A 29 5.34 6.08 -5.28
C VAL A 29 4.64 6.16 -6.64
N LEU A 30 3.31 6.05 -6.65
CA LEU A 30 2.53 5.99 -7.88
C LEU A 30 2.39 7.36 -8.57
N GLY A 31 2.11 8.39 -7.78
CA GLY A 31 1.92 9.77 -8.26
C GLY A 31 3.23 10.55 -8.32
N ASN A 32 3.14 11.84 -8.02
CA ASN A 32 4.32 12.70 -7.96
C ASN A 32 5.09 12.45 -6.68
N GLY A 33 6.42 12.37 -6.80
CA GLY A 33 7.32 12.37 -5.65
C GLY A 33 7.34 13.72 -4.94
N GLY A 34 7.72 13.71 -3.66
CA GLY A 34 7.80 14.91 -2.82
C GLY A 34 9.14 15.03 -2.10
N LYS A 35 9.22 16.01 -1.19
CA LYS A 35 10.38 16.21 -0.31
C LYS A 35 10.73 14.93 0.46
N VAL A 36 9.71 14.21 0.93
CA VAL A 36 9.89 12.98 1.71
C VAL A 36 10.55 11.86 0.91
N CYS A 37 10.27 11.74 -0.39
CA CYS A 37 10.96 10.76 -1.24
C CYS A 37 12.47 10.99 -1.23
N ARG A 38 12.89 12.25 -1.39
CA ARG A 38 14.32 12.63 -1.39
C ARG A 38 14.98 12.41 -0.04
N GLU A 39 14.27 12.71 1.05
CA GLU A 39 14.78 12.48 2.40
C GLU A 39 15.00 10.99 2.66
N ILE A 40 14.10 10.13 2.18
CA ILE A 40 14.20 8.68 2.31
C ILE A 40 15.31 8.10 1.42
N GLU A 41 15.44 8.59 0.19
CA GLU A 41 16.56 8.24 -0.69
C GLU A 41 17.90 8.61 -0.04
N PHE A 42 17.97 9.78 0.61
CA PHE A 42 19.17 10.22 1.35
C PHE A 42 19.47 9.34 2.57
N MET A 43 18.47 8.69 3.15
CA MET A 43 18.64 7.70 4.21
C MET A 43 19.09 6.32 3.69
N GLY A 44 19.29 6.16 2.38
CA GLY A 44 19.80 4.93 1.77
C GLY A 44 18.72 3.95 1.30
N ILE A 45 17.44 4.32 1.37
CA ILE A 45 16.34 3.46 0.92
C ILE A 45 16.03 3.73 -0.54
N TYR A 46 15.86 2.65 -1.32
CA TYR A 46 15.48 2.78 -2.73
C TYR A 46 14.02 3.26 -2.87
N VAL A 47 13.84 4.40 -3.54
CA VAL A 47 12.54 4.95 -3.87
C VAL A 47 12.36 5.01 -5.38
N LYS A 48 11.28 4.41 -5.89
CA LYS A 48 10.85 4.56 -7.28
C LYS A 48 9.61 5.43 -7.36
N VAL A 49 9.71 6.54 -8.07
CA VAL A 49 8.56 7.40 -8.41
C VAL A 49 8.10 7.10 -9.84
N LEU A 50 6.82 6.76 -10.03
CA LEU A 50 6.26 6.46 -11.35
C LEU A 50 5.76 7.70 -12.09
N ASN A 51 5.41 8.78 -11.38
CA ASN A 51 4.83 10.01 -11.94
C ASN A 51 3.61 9.74 -12.83
N GLU A 52 2.72 8.86 -12.37
CA GLU A 52 1.54 8.43 -13.13
C GLU A 52 0.24 9.04 -12.59
N LYS A 53 -0.79 9.05 -13.44
CA LYS A 53 -2.15 9.38 -12.99
C LYS A 53 -2.72 8.23 -12.18
N VAL A 54 -2.96 8.46 -10.90
CA VAL A 54 -3.37 7.43 -9.92
C VAL A 54 -4.88 7.10 -9.92
N LYS A 55 -5.65 7.65 -10.86
CA LYS A 55 -7.11 7.46 -10.92
C LYS A 55 -7.50 5.98 -11.03
N ILE A 56 -8.47 5.56 -10.23
CA ILE A 56 -9.06 4.22 -10.30
C ILE A 56 -10.17 4.20 -11.38
N PRO A 57 -10.21 3.20 -12.28
CA PRO A 57 -9.18 2.21 -12.57
C PRO A 57 -8.14 2.72 -13.61
N ASN A 58 -6.88 2.29 -13.50
CA ASN A 58 -5.83 2.54 -14.50
C ASN A 58 -5.02 1.26 -14.82
N VAL A 59 -5.34 0.60 -15.94
CA VAL A 59 -4.68 -0.65 -16.37
C VAL A 59 -3.22 -0.45 -16.77
N LYS A 60 -2.88 0.71 -17.36
CA LYS A 60 -1.50 1.05 -17.71
C LYS A 60 -0.63 1.13 -16.45
N LEU A 61 -1.16 1.71 -15.38
CA LEU A 61 -0.48 1.77 -14.08
C LEU A 61 -0.30 0.36 -13.48
N ILE A 62 -1.32 -0.50 -13.53
CA ILE A 62 -1.19 -1.91 -13.10
C ILE A 62 -0.06 -2.60 -13.87
N SER A 63 0.02 -2.46 -15.20
CA SER A 63 1.09 -3.07 -16.00
C SER A 63 2.48 -2.59 -15.57
N LYS A 64 2.64 -1.29 -15.28
CA LYS A 64 3.90 -0.73 -14.77
C LYS A 64 4.26 -1.30 -13.40
N ILE A 65 3.29 -1.43 -12.49
CA ILE A 65 3.51 -2.03 -11.17
C ILE A 65 3.87 -3.51 -11.33
N CYS A 66 3.19 -4.27 -12.19
CA CYS A 66 3.54 -5.68 -12.45
C CYS A 66 4.98 -5.84 -12.94
N LYS A 67 5.44 -4.97 -13.85
CA LYS A 67 6.84 -4.99 -14.32
C LYS A 67 7.82 -4.70 -13.18
N PHE A 68 7.52 -3.71 -12.36
CA PHE A 68 8.32 -3.36 -11.19
C PHE A 68 8.40 -4.50 -10.18
N LEU A 69 7.25 -5.09 -9.84
CA LEU A 69 7.17 -6.21 -8.90
C LEU A 69 7.89 -7.46 -9.41
N ARG A 70 7.82 -7.77 -10.71
CA ARG A 70 8.57 -8.91 -11.28
C ARG A 70 10.08 -8.68 -11.27
N PHE A 71 10.51 -7.44 -11.43
CA PHE A 71 11.94 -7.10 -11.41
C PHE A 71 12.52 -7.23 -10.00
N HIS A 72 11.80 -6.76 -8.98
CA HIS A 72 12.27 -6.80 -7.58
C HIS A 72 11.90 -8.08 -6.83
N ASN A 73 10.91 -8.83 -7.32
CA ASN A 73 10.38 -10.08 -6.73
C ASN A 73 10.18 -10.04 -5.19
N PRO A 74 9.32 -9.14 -4.67
CA PRO A 74 9.03 -9.10 -3.24
C PRO A 74 8.41 -10.39 -2.68
N ASP A 75 8.72 -10.71 -1.44
CA ASP A 75 7.97 -11.63 -0.57
C ASP A 75 6.66 -11.01 -0.08
N VAL A 76 6.66 -9.69 0.13
CA VAL A 76 5.52 -8.93 0.67
C VAL A 76 5.24 -7.73 -0.23
N ILE A 77 3.96 -7.38 -0.40
CA ILE A 77 3.56 -6.02 -0.76
C ILE A 77 2.61 -5.50 0.32
N HIS A 78 2.79 -4.25 0.69
CA HIS A 78 1.81 -3.52 1.50
C HIS A 78 1.49 -2.21 0.77
N THR A 79 0.22 -1.90 0.65
CA THR A 79 -0.27 -0.69 -0.04
C THR A 79 -1.03 0.19 0.93
N SER A 80 -0.97 1.51 0.76
CA SER A 80 -1.63 2.46 1.67
C SER A 80 -2.42 3.51 0.89
N GLY A 81 -3.70 3.62 1.23
CA GLY A 81 -4.66 4.49 0.52
C GLY A 81 -5.35 3.82 -0.64
N ALA A 82 -6.51 4.36 -1.02
CA ALA A 82 -7.44 3.81 -2.00
C ALA A 82 -6.78 3.44 -3.34
N GLU A 83 -6.02 4.37 -3.93
CA GLU A 83 -5.37 4.20 -5.22
C GLU A 83 -4.26 3.16 -5.18
N ALA A 84 -3.44 3.16 -4.12
CA ALA A 84 -2.40 2.17 -3.93
C ALA A 84 -2.97 0.78 -3.67
N ASN A 85 -4.03 0.69 -2.86
CA ASN A 85 -4.74 -0.56 -2.59
C ASN A 85 -5.28 -1.16 -3.88
N PHE A 86 -6.01 -0.38 -4.68
CA PHE A 86 -6.56 -0.89 -5.94
C PHE A 86 -5.48 -1.37 -6.91
N HIS A 87 -4.51 -0.52 -7.26
CA HIS A 87 -3.54 -0.86 -8.30
C HIS A 87 -2.48 -1.85 -7.80
N GLY A 88 -2.00 -1.67 -6.57
CA GLY A 88 -0.91 -2.45 -6.00
C GLY A 88 -1.33 -3.86 -5.58
N LEU A 89 -2.47 -4.03 -4.89
CA LEU A 89 -2.94 -5.37 -4.51
C LEU A 89 -3.30 -6.20 -5.74
N PHE A 90 -3.96 -5.58 -6.72
CA PHE A 90 -4.30 -6.26 -7.95
C PHE A 90 -3.05 -6.66 -8.74
N ALA A 91 -2.07 -5.75 -8.88
CA ALA A 91 -0.79 -6.08 -9.52
C ALA A 91 -0.05 -7.19 -8.77
N GLY A 92 0.01 -7.14 -7.43
CA GLY A 92 0.62 -8.18 -6.61
C GLY A 92 -0.05 -9.54 -6.73
N PHE A 93 -1.37 -9.55 -6.87
CA PHE A 93 -2.12 -10.78 -7.14
C PHE A 93 -1.77 -11.37 -8.51
N LEU A 94 -1.70 -10.53 -9.56
CA LEU A 94 -1.36 -10.96 -10.92
C LEU A 94 0.06 -11.52 -11.07
N VAL A 95 1.00 -11.06 -10.24
CA VAL A 95 2.38 -11.55 -10.22
C VAL A 95 2.68 -12.51 -9.07
N GLN A 96 1.63 -12.96 -8.36
CA GLN A 96 1.71 -13.99 -7.32
C GLN A 96 2.62 -13.64 -6.13
N ILE A 97 2.64 -12.37 -5.70
CA ILE A 97 3.40 -11.98 -4.49
C ILE A 97 2.89 -12.78 -3.28
N PRO A 98 3.78 -13.43 -2.49
CA PRO A 98 3.37 -14.31 -1.39
C PRO A 98 2.49 -13.66 -0.34
N VAL A 99 2.76 -12.41 0.05
CA VAL A 99 1.99 -11.68 1.06
C VAL A 99 1.52 -10.33 0.50
N ARG A 100 0.24 -10.00 0.72
CA ARG A 100 -0.39 -8.81 0.12
C ARG A 100 -1.29 -8.14 1.14
N ILE A 101 -0.93 -6.93 1.55
CA ILE A 101 -1.56 -6.20 2.66
C ILE A 101 -2.09 -4.87 2.14
N GLY A 102 -3.38 -4.58 2.33
CA GLY A 102 -3.94 -3.27 2.05
C GLY A 102 -4.11 -2.46 3.32
N GLU A 103 -3.82 -1.17 3.29
CA GLU A 103 -4.08 -0.26 4.40
C GLU A 103 -5.08 0.82 3.97
N GLU A 104 -6.17 0.93 4.71
CA GLU A 104 -7.15 2.00 4.55
C GLU A 104 -6.89 3.10 5.59
N ILE A 105 -6.41 4.23 5.08
CA ILE A 105 -6.10 5.44 5.85
C ILE A 105 -7.21 6.49 5.76
N GLY A 106 -8.07 6.42 4.74
CA GLY A 106 -9.19 7.33 4.54
C GLY A 106 -10.48 6.77 5.12
N PHE A 107 -11.44 7.65 5.45
CA PHE A 107 -12.80 7.19 5.75
C PHE A 107 -13.53 6.89 4.43
N PRO A 108 -13.90 5.63 4.14
CA PRO A 108 -14.42 5.28 2.83
C PRO A 108 -15.84 5.83 2.63
N ASN A 109 -16.00 6.61 1.56
CA ASN A 109 -17.27 7.17 1.11
C ASN A 109 -17.61 6.65 -0.31
N HIS A 110 -17.68 5.32 -0.45
CA HIS A 110 -17.86 4.68 -1.74
C HIS A 110 -19.34 4.53 -2.11
N GLY A 111 -19.68 4.98 -3.33
CA GLY A 111 -20.92 4.63 -4.02
C GLY A 111 -20.93 3.15 -4.44
N PHE A 112 -22.07 2.65 -4.95
CA PHE A 112 -22.26 1.22 -5.23
C PHE A 112 -21.20 0.60 -6.14
N ILE A 113 -20.77 1.31 -7.18
CA ILE A 113 -19.74 0.85 -8.12
C ILE A 113 -18.38 0.71 -7.41
N PHE A 114 -17.98 1.74 -6.66
CA PHE A 114 -16.73 1.72 -5.91
C PHE A 114 -16.71 0.63 -4.84
N ARG A 115 -17.83 0.36 -4.17
CA ARG A 115 -17.92 -0.77 -3.22
C ARG A 115 -17.61 -2.11 -3.87
N LYS A 116 -18.13 -2.35 -5.09
CA LYS A 116 -17.81 -3.57 -5.83
C LYS A 116 -16.33 -3.63 -6.19
N ILE A 117 -15.77 -2.52 -6.67
CA ILE A 117 -14.35 -2.41 -7.01
C ILE A 117 -13.49 -2.76 -5.78
N PHE A 118 -13.71 -2.09 -4.65
CA PHE A 118 -12.92 -2.31 -3.44
C PHE A 118 -13.15 -3.69 -2.82
N LYS A 119 -14.35 -4.26 -2.94
CA LYS A 119 -14.58 -5.66 -2.59
C LYS A 119 -13.67 -6.60 -3.38
N PHE A 120 -13.54 -6.42 -4.70
CA PHE A 120 -12.61 -7.22 -5.50
C PHE A 120 -11.15 -6.94 -5.15
N THR A 121 -10.80 -5.67 -4.92
CA THR A 121 -9.46 -5.28 -4.42
C THR A 121 -9.10 -6.05 -3.15
N TYR A 122 -9.96 -6.06 -2.15
CA TYR A 122 -9.66 -6.70 -0.88
C TYR A 122 -9.79 -8.23 -0.91
N ILE A 123 -10.51 -8.80 -1.86
CA ILE A 123 -10.42 -10.24 -2.16
C ILE A 123 -8.98 -10.61 -2.58
N SER A 124 -8.33 -9.77 -3.37
CA SER A 124 -6.95 -10.01 -3.84
C SER A 124 -5.89 -9.88 -2.72
N SER A 125 -6.22 -9.25 -1.60
CA SER A 125 -5.33 -9.14 -0.42
C SER A 125 -5.37 -10.38 0.48
N HIS A 126 -4.30 -10.61 1.22
CA HIS A 126 -4.28 -11.55 2.35
C HIS A 126 -4.82 -10.90 3.62
N GLN A 127 -4.49 -9.62 3.86
CA GLN A 127 -4.94 -8.87 5.03
C GLN A 127 -5.27 -7.43 4.65
N VAL A 128 -6.19 -6.83 5.41
CA VAL A 128 -6.50 -5.40 5.33
C VAL A 128 -6.33 -4.78 6.71
N ILE A 129 -5.58 -3.70 6.79
CA ILE A 129 -5.34 -2.90 7.99
C ILE A 129 -6.18 -1.63 7.88
N ALA A 130 -6.93 -1.32 8.93
CA ALA A 130 -7.65 -0.05 9.03
C ALA A 130 -6.97 0.85 10.07
N ILE A 131 -6.75 2.12 9.74
CA ILE A 131 -6.08 3.09 10.63
C ILE A 131 -6.85 3.36 11.94
N SER A 132 -8.15 3.08 11.96
CA SER A 132 -8.99 3.29 13.14
C SER A 132 -10.16 2.30 13.21
N LYS A 133 -10.74 2.18 14.42
CA LYS A 133 -11.98 1.41 14.65
C LYS A 133 -13.13 1.90 13.76
N ALA A 134 -13.21 3.22 13.53
CA ALA A 134 -14.24 3.80 12.69
C ALA A 134 -14.09 3.37 11.22
N VAL A 135 -12.86 3.40 10.69
CA VAL A 135 -12.58 2.93 9.32
C VAL A 135 -12.84 1.42 9.21
N ALA A 136 -12.40 0.63 10.20
CA ALA A 136 -12.64 -0.81 10.25
C ALA A 136 -14.14 -1.15 10.20
N LYS A 137 -14.93 -0.50 11.07
CA LYS A 137 -16.40 -0.66 11.10
C LYS A 137 -17.01 -0.29 9.76
N ARG A 138 -16.57 0.82 9.17
CA ARG A 138 -17.10 1.30 7.89
C ARG A 138 -16.82 0.33 6.74
N LEU A 139 -15.63 -0.25 6.65
CA LEU A 139 -15.29 -1.24 5.62
C LEU A 139 -16.18 -2.50 5.72
N ILE A 140 -16.50 -2.93 6.95
CA ILE A 140 -17.43 -4.04 7.20
C ILE A 140 -18.85 -3.66 6.78
N GLU A 141 -19.34 -2.48 7.18
CA GLU A 141 -20.67 -1.96 6.82
C GLU A 141 -20.85 -1.88 5.29
N LEU A 142 -19.81 -1.44 4.57
CA LEU A 142 -19.81 -1.36 3.11
C LEU A 142 -19.70 -2.74 2.43
N LYS A 143 -19.47 -3.82 3.19
CA LYS A 143 -19.23 -5.19 2.70
C LYS A 143 -18.04 -5.29 1.75
N GLU A 144 -17.05 -4.41 1.94
CA GLU A 144 -15.83 -4.37 1.13
C GLU A 144 -14.79 -5.37 1.65
N VAL A 145 -14.74 -5.60 2.96
CA VAL A 145 -13.78 -6.52 3.61
C VAL A 145 -14.52 -7.54 4.46
N ASN A 146 -14.07 -8.80 4.43
CA ASN A 146 -14.54 -9.82 5.37
C ASN A 146 -13.84 -9.63 6.73
N ASN A 147 -14.60 -9.69 7.82
CA ASN A 147 -14.10 -9.53 9.19
C ASN A 147 -12.85 -10.40 9.49
N LYS A 148 -12.76 -11.61 8.91
CA LYS A 148 -11.60 -12.51 9.10
C LYS A 148 -10.28 -11.96 8.54
N LYS A 149 -10.33 -11.09 7.53
CA LYS A 149 -9.15 -10.47 6.90
C LYS A 149 -8.79 -9.11 7.50
N LEU A 150 -9.70 -8.53 8.28
CA LEU A 150 -9.54 -7.19 8.82
C LEU A 150 -8.76 -7.28 10.13
N ARG A 151 -7.64 -6.57 10.20
CA ARG A 151 -6.90 -6.36 11.46
C ARG A 151 -7.00 -4.91 11.87
N LEU A 152 -7.44 -4.70 13.10
CA LEU A 152 -7.40 -3.39 13.74
C LEU A 152 -6.02 -3.24 14.38
N PHE A 153 -5.18 -2.39 13.80
CA PHE A 153 -3.97 -1.93 14.47
C PHE A 153 -4.17 -0.48 14.90
N ILE A 154 -4.31 -0.27 16.20
CA ILE A 154 -4.08 1.04 16.80
C ILE A 154 -2.55 1.13 16.91
N ILE A 155 -1.93 1.67 15.86
CA ILE A 155 -0.49 1.94 15.68
C ILE A 155 0.34 0.71 15.18
N LEU A 156 1.08 0.95 14.08
CA LEU A 156 2.29 0.29 13.51
C LEU A 156 2.21 -0.55 12.18
N PHE A 157 2.59 0.14 11.08
CA PHE A 157 3.49 -0.16 9.90
C PHE A 157 3.15 -0.99 8.62
N LEU A 158 3.08 -0.25 7.47
CA LEU A 158 4.01 -0.17 6.29
C LEU A 158 3.94 -1.07 5.02
N PHE A 159 3.84 -0.38 3.85
CA PHE A 159 4.52 -0.64 2.56
C PHE A 159 5.83 -1.45 2.63
N LEU A 160 5.75 -2.77 2.50
CA LEU A 160 6.88 -3.70 2.55
C LEU A 160 7.06 -4.30 1.18
N ILE A 161 8.27 -4.25 0.64
CA ILE A 161 8.81 -5.22 -0.31
C ILE A 161 9.93 -5.91 0.47
N MET A 162 9.58 -6.97 1.20
CA MET A 162 10.59 -7.78 1.89
C MET A 162 11.20 -8.72 0.86
N THR A 163 12.50 -8.83 0.81
CA THR A 163 13.25 -9.89 0.14
C THR A 163 14.10 -10.54 1.22
N ARG A 164 13.90 -11.83 1.50
CA ARG A 164 14.84 -12.60 2.34
C ARG A 164 16.18 -12.74 1.61
N ILE A 165 17.27 -12.49 2.35
CA ILE A 165 18.64 -12.88 1.97
C ILE A 165 18.76 -14.40 2.01
#